data_AF-A0A838THS7-F1
#
_entry.id   AF-A0A838THS7-F1
#
_cell.length_a   1.000
_cell.length_b   1.000
_cell.length_c   1.000
_cell.angle_alpha   90.00
_cell.angle_beta   90.00
_cell.angle_gamma   90.00
#
_symmetry.space_group_name_H-M   'P 1'
#
loop_
_entity.id
_entity.type
_entity.pdbx_description
1 polymer ?
#
loop_
_entity_poly.entity_id
_entity_poly.type
_entity_poly.pdbx_seq_one_letter_code
_entity_poly.pdbx_strand_id
1 'polypeptide(L)'
;MLFVSPFLLLLAVRRRLLPWTFAVLLALSFLLTLAQARWGYFFALLFLLTLPAQLILVRQRWLGAAAALAGMVLPLLFYWDNAFWPDDETAERQAAERIALAQWRAVASSLGEGEPGPILAPWWLSPATAYWSGQPVVAGSSHESLPGIVASARFFLSTSPEEATEILRQHRVKWIVSDEAGRVATNAAAILGTTVPGNALCLRFEGGGAQAPAFLSFIGKQGSCVLYRVADLPGK
;
A
#
# COMPACT_ATOMS: atom_id res chain seq x y z
N MET A 1 8.73 19.24 -25.99
CA MET A 1 9.78 18.19 -26.17
C MET A 1 9.20 16.82 -26.47
N LEU A 2 8.19 16.34 -25.72
CA LEU A 2 7.58 15.01 -25.91
C LEU A 2 7.09 14.72 -27.33
N PHE A 3 6.38 15.65 -27.99
CA PHE A 3 5.86 15.44 -29.36
C PHE A 3 6.95 15.37 -30.46
N VAL A 4 8.12 15.97 -30.21
CA VAL A 4 9.23 16.04 -31.19
C VAL A 4 10.26 14.92 -30.93
N SER A 5 10.28 14.39 -29.71
CA SER A 5 11.16 13.31 -29.29
C SER A 5 11.14 12.06 -30.19
N PRO A 6 10.00 11.50 -30.63
CA PRO A 6 10.02 10.30 -31.49
C PRO A 6 10.73 10.55 -32.82
N PHE A 7 10.60 11.76 -33.40
CA PHE A 7 11.32 12.14 -34.62
C PHE A 7 12.82 12.32 -34.38
N LEU A 8 13.20 12.96 -33.26
CA LEU A 8 14.62 13.12 -32.88
C LEU A 8 15.28 11.78 -32.58
N LEU A 9 14.55 10.85 -31.99
CA LEU A 9 15.05 9.52 -31.65
C LEU A 9 15.31 8.69 -32.91
N LEU A 10 14.38 8.71 -33.87
CA LEU A 10 14.58 8.07 -35.18
C LEU A 10 15.77 8.69 -35.93
N LEU A 11 15.94 10.01 -35.87
CA LEU A 11 17.08 10.70 -36.47
C LEU A 11 18.41 10.35 -35.76
N ALA A 12 18.41 10.21 -34.43
CA ALA A 12 19.57 9.80 -33.64
C ALA A 12 20.02 8.38 -33.99
N VAL A 13 19.08 7.45 -34.17
CA VAL A 13 19.36 6.09 -34.63
C VAL A 13 19.94 6.10 -36.05
N ARG A 14 19.32 6.87 -36.98
CA ARG A 14 19.82 7.00 -38.36
C ARG A 14 21.23 7.60 -38.44
N ARG A 15 21.54 8.56 -37.57
CA ARG A 15 22.88 9.16 -37.46
C ARG A 15 23.86 8.36 -36.59
N ARG A 16 23.47 7.14 -36.16
CA ARG A 16 24.27 6.25 -35.30
C ARG A 16 24.70 6.86 -33.96
N LEU A 17 23.96 7.85 -33.48
CA LEU A 17 24.17 8.47 -32.15
C LEU A 17 23.54 7.63 -31.03
N LEU A 18 22.60 6.74 -31.38
CA LEU A 18 21.91 5.85 -30.46
C LEU A 18 21.77 4.47 -31.13
N PRO A 19 22.06 3.36 -30.43
CA PRO A 19 21.77 2.01 -30.93
C PRO A 19 20.26 1.83 -31.15
N TRP A 20 19.88 1.09 -32.20
CA TRP A 20 18.46 0.80 -32.48
C TRP A 20 17.77 0.04 -31.34
N THR A 21 18.54 -0.73 -30.55
CA THR A 21 18.04 -1.47 -29.38
C THR A 21 17.42 -0.54 -28.33
N PHE A 22 18.00 0.64 -28.10
CA PHE A 22 17.43 1.63 -27.17
C PHE A 22 16.11 2.21 -27.68
N ALA A 23 15.96 2.40 -29.00
CA ALA A 23 14.70 2.84 -29.59
C ALA A 23 13.60 1.79 -29.40
N VAL A 24 13.92 0.51 -29.62
CA VAL A 24 12.99 -0.60 -29.42
C VAL A 24 12.64 -0.78 -27.95
N LEU A 25 13.62 -0.74 -27.04
CA LEU A 25 13.39 -0.80 -25.60
C LEU A 25 12.51 0.35 -25.11
N LEU A 26 12.72 1.56 -25.62
CA LEU A 26 11.89 2.71 -25.27
C LEU A 26 10.45 2.55 -25.78
N ALA A 27 10.27 2.07 -27.01
CA ALA A 27 8.94 1.81 -27.57
C ALA A 27 8.20 0.72 -26.79
N LEU A 28 8.88 -0.39 -26.46
CA LEU A 28 8.30 -1.48 -25.68
C LEU A 28 7.94 -1.04 -24.26
N SER A 29 8.83 -0.33 -23.58
CA SER A 29 8.55 0.21 -22.23
C SER A 29 7.43 1.26 -22.24
N PHE A 30 7.30 2.04 -23.32
CA PHE A 30 6.16 2.95 -23.50
C PHE A 30 4.84 2.18 -23.63
N LEU A 31 4.78 1.16 -24.49
CA LEU A 31 3.59 0.32 -24.66
C LEU A 31 3.21 -0.39 -23.35
N LEU A 32 4.22 -0.90 -22.62
CA LEU A 32 4.01 -1.48 -21.29
C LEU A 32 3.50 -0.46 -20.28
N THR A 33 3.95 0.80 -20.35
CA THR A 33 3.47 1.89 -19.48
C THR A 33 2.00 2.23 -19.78
N LEU A 34 1.58 2.20 -21.05
CA LEU A 34 0.18 2.37 -21.43
C LEU A 34 -0.70 1.21 -20.92
N ALA A 35 -0.18 -0.01 -20.93
CA ALA A 35 -0.90 -1.17 -20.43
C ALA A 35 -0.96 -1.22 -18.89
N GLN A 36 0.14 -0.89 -18.21
CA GLN A 36 0.25 -0.88 -16.76
C GLN A 36 1.21 0.24 -16.31
N ALA A 37 0.67 1.26 -15.63
CA ALA A 37 1.43 2.43 -15.17
C ALA A 37 2.66 2.08 -14.29
N ARG A 38 2.67 0.90 -13.67
CA ARG A 38 3.81 0.40 -12.88
C ARG A 38 5.11 0.26 -13.69
N TRP A 39 5.09 0.27 -15.02
CA TRP A 39 6.32 0.23 -15.82
C TRP A 39 6.87 1.63 -16.16
N GLY A 40 6.17 2.69 -15.75
CA GLY A 40 6.48 4.07 -16.13
C GLY A 40 7.87 4.53 -15.71
N TYR A 41 8.40 4.04 -14.59
CA TYR A 41 9.76 4.41 -14.14
C TYR A 41 10.86 3.85 -15.06
N PHE A 42 10.68 2.64 -15.62
CA PHE A 42 11.62 2.09 -16.60
C PHE A 42 11.60 2.90 -17.89
N PHE A 43 10.40 3.27 -18.37
CA PHE A 43 10.25 4.14 -19.53
C PHE A 43 10.91 5.50 -19.31
N ALA A 44 10.65 6.16 -18.16
CA ALA A 44 11.24 7.46 -17.83
C ALA A 44 12.78 7.39 -17.77
N LEU A 45 13.34 6.33 -17.18
CA LEU A 45 14.78 6.13 -17.08
C LEU A 45 15.42 5.89 -18.45
N LEU A 46 14.81 5.03 -19.29
CA LEU A 46 15.26 4.82 -20.67
C LEU A 46 15.18 6.10 -21.49
N PHE A 47 14.11 6.88 -21.31
CA PHE A 47 13.93 8.16 -21.98
C PHE A 47 15.06 9.13 -21.61
N LEU A 48 15.37 9.25 -20.32
CA LEU A 48 16.45 10.09 -19.79
C LEU A 48 17.80 9.73 -20.40
N LEU A 49 18.10 8.44 -20.54
CA LEU A 49 19.34 7.96 -21.18
C LEU A 49 19.45 8.34 -22.66
N THR A 50 18.32 8.50 -23.36
CA THR A 50 18.33 8.92 -24.77
C THR A 50 18.41 10.44 -24.95
N LEU A 51 18.17 11.24 -23.91
CA LEU A 51 18.14 12.70 -24.00
C LEU A 51 19.46 13.31 -24.54
N PRO A 52 20.67 12.89 -24.12
CA PRO A 52 21.90 13.47 -24.64
C PRO A 52 22.01 13.35 -26.17
N ALA A 53 21.68 12.18 -26.73
CA ALA A 53 21.69 11.95 -28.17
C ALA A 53 20.64 12.81 -28.91
N GLN A 54 19.47 12.99 -28.31
CA GLN A 54 18.42 13.86 -28.86
C GLN A 54 18.82 15.35 -28.81
N LEU A 55 19.44 15.81 -27.72
CA LEU A 55 19.85 17.20 -27.52
C LEU A 55 20.98 17.62 -28.47
N ILE A 56 21.86 16.70 -28.88
CA ILE A 56 22.89 16.96 -29.90
C ILE A 56 22.27 17.34 -31.26
N LEU A 57 21.07 16.82 -31.57
CA LEU A 57 20.38 17.07 -32.82
C LEU A 57 19.57 18.37 -32.83
N VAL A 58 19.35 18.98 -31.67
CA VAL A 58 18.62 20.24 -31.55
C VAL A 58 19.55 21.38 -31.96
N ARG A 59 19.18 22.10 -33.02
CA ARG A 59 19.96 23.22 -33.58
C ARG A 59 20.24 24.33 -32.56
N GLN A 60 19.29 24.62 -31.68
CA GLN A 60 19.47 25.55 -30.55
C GLN A 60 19.65 24.77 -29.25
N ARG A 61 20.90 24.34 -29.00
CA ARG A 61 21.26 23.44 -27.88
C ARG A 61 20.83 23.96 -26.51
N TRP A 62 20.88 25.27 -26.30
CA TRP A 62 20.48 25.91 -25.03
C TRP A 62 18.97 25.82 -24.79
N LEU A 63 18.12 26.06 -25.81
CA LEU A 63 16.66 25.85 -25.71
C LEU A 63 16.33 24.38 -25.47
N GLY A 64 17.06 23.49 -26.15
CA GLY A 64 16.97 22.05 -25.96
C GLY A 64 17.21 21.66 -24.49
N ALA A 65 18.35 22.08 -23.96
CA ALA A 65 18.75 21.83 -22.58
C ALA A 65 17.79 22.48 -21.56
N ALA A 66 17.38 23.73 -21.79
CA ALA A 66 16.45 24.44 -20.93
C ALA A 66 15.08 23.75 -20.87
N ALA A 67 14.54 23.29 -22.01
CA ALA A 67 13.26 22.58 -22.03
C ALA A 67 13.36 21.18 -21.41
N ALA A 68 14.49 20.48 -21.55
CA ALA A 68 14.73 19.21 -20.87
C ALA A 68 14.82 19.39 -19.35
N LEU A 69 15.57 20.40 -18.90
CA LEU A 69 15.70 20.75 -17.49
C LEU A 69 14.34 21.18 -16.91
N ALA A 70 13.60 22.06 -17.60
CA ALA A 70 12.27 22.47 -17.19
C ALA A 70 11.31 21.27 -17.11
N GLY A 71 11.35 20.34 -18.07
CA GLY A 71 10.54 19.12 -18.02
C GLY A 71 10.87 18.19 -16.85
N MET A 72 12.10 18.22 -16.33
CA MET A 72 12.51 17.44 -15.15
C MET A 72 12.21 18.17 -13.83
N VAL A 73 12.43 19.48 -13.79
CA VAL A 73 12.33 20.29 -12.57
C VAL A 73 10.91 20.75 -12.30
N LEU A 74 10.13 21.13 -13.33
CA LEU A 74 8.77 21.64 -13.14
C LEU A 74 7.85 20.62 -12.43
N PRO A 75 7.79 19.33 -12.82
CA PRO A 75 6.98 18.37 -12.10
C PRO A 75 7.38 18.22 -10.63
N LEU A 76 8.68 18.33 -10.33
CA LEU A 76 9.19 18.29 -8.96
C LEU A 76 8.77 19.54 -8.17
N LEU A 77 8.81 20.72 -8.78
CA LEU A 77 8.34 21.96 -8.16
C LEU A 77 6.83 21.88 -7.88
N PHE A 78 6.02 21.41 -8.82
CA PHE A 78 4.58 21.19 -8.58
C PHE A 78 4.33 20.15 -7.48
N TYR A 79 5.14 19.10 -7.42
CA TYR A 79 5.05 18.12 -6.34
C TYR A 79 5.38 18.74 -4.98
N TRP A 80 6.44 19.54 -4.88
CA TRP A 80 6.80 20.23 -3.65
C TRP A 80 5.77 21.27 -3.23
N ASP A 81 5.23 22.03 -4.18
CA ASP A 81 4.17 23.00 -3.92
C ASP A 81 2.97 22.31 -3.25
N ASN A 82 2.48 21.21 -3.84
CA ASN A 82 1.39 20.42 -3.25
C ASN A 82 1.78 19.71 -1.93
N ALA A 83 3.06 19.35 -1.75
CA ALA A 83 3.51 18.66 -0.54
C ALA A 83 3.69 19.61 0.66
N PHE A 84 4.10 20.86 0.42
CA PHE A 84 4.34 21.86 1.47
C PHE A 84 3.17 22.80 1.68
N TRP A 85 2.41 23.10 0.61
CA TRP A 85 1.21 23.93 0.62
C TRP A 85 -0.01 23.15 0.06
N PRO A 86 -0.42 22.05 0.73
CA PRO A 86 -1.62 21.33 0.37
C PRO A 86 -2.88 22.19 0.53
N ASP A 87 -3.88 21.96 -0.32
CA ASP A 87 -5.25 22.49 -0.10
C ASP A 87 -5.80 22.01 1.25
N ASP A 88 -6.68 22.80 1.87
CA ASP A 88 -7.20 22.52 3.22
C ASP A 88 -7.76 21.10 3.37
N GLU A 89 -8.54 20.62 2.39
CA GLU A 89 -9.07 19.24 2.41
C GLU A 89 -7.96 18.17 2.45
N THR A 90 -6.88 18.39 1.71
CA THR A 90 -5.76 17.45 1.66
C THR A 90 -4.92 17.52 2.93
N ALA A 91 -4.76 18.72 3.51
CA ALA A 91 -4.10 18.91 4.80
C ALA A 91 -4.85 18.21 5.93
N GLU A 92 -6.18 18.33 5.97
CA GLU A 92 -7.04 17.66 6.95
C GLU A 92 -6.96 16.13 6.84
N ARG A 93 -7.03 15.58 5.61
CA ARG A 93 -6.87 14.14 5.38
C ARG A 93 -5.52 13.63 5.87
N GLN A 94 -4.43 14.33 5.53
CA GLN A 94 -3.09 13.96 5.99
C GLN A 94 -2.96 14.05 7.52
N ALA A 95 -3.56 15.05 8.15
CA ALA A 95 -3.58 15.16 9.61
C ALA A 95 -4.35 14.00 10.25
N ALA A 96 -5.51 13.63 9.70
CA ALA A 96 -6.30 12.49 10.15
C ALA A 96 -5.53 11.16 10.02
N GLU A 97 -4.85 10.94 8.90
CA GLU A 97 -4.00 9.75 8.69
C GLU A 97 -2.85 9.69 9.70
N ARG A 98 -2.19 10.82 9.98
CA ARG A 98 -1.11 10.89 10.99
C ARG A 98 -1.63 10.56 12.38
N ILE A 99 -2.81 11.07 12.76
CA ILE A 99 -3.45 10.75 14.03
C ILE A 99 -3.79 9.26 14.09
N ALA A 100 -4.40 8.70 13.05
CA ALA A 100 -4.73 7.28 12.99
C ALA A 100 -3.49 6.38 13.11
N LEU A 101 -2.39 6.75 12.44
CA LEU A 101 -1.13 6.01 12.53
C LEU A 101 -0.51 6.09 13.93
N ALA A 102 -0.58 7.26 14.57
CA ALA A 102 -0.10 7.44 15.95
C ALA A 102 -0.92 6.61 16.95
N GLN A 103 -2.25 6.55 16.78
CA GLN A 103 -3.13 5.71 17.57
C GLN A 103 -2.83 4.21 17.35
N TRP A 104 -2.66 3.79 16.10
CA TRP A 104 -2.27 2.42 15.79
C TRP A 104 -0.94 2.04 16.44
N ARG A 105 0.05 2.94 16.36
CA ARG A 105 1.36 2.76 17.00
C ARG A 105 1.23 2.60 18.50
N ALA A 106 0.44 3.44 19.17
CA ALA A 106 0.23 3.34 20.61
C ALA A 106 -0.34 1.98 21.01
N VAL A 107 -1.37 1.50 20.31
CA VAL A 107 -1.96 0.17 20.56
C VAL A 107 -0.94 -0.94 20.29
N ALA A 108 -0.24 -0.91 19.15
CA ALA A 108 0.77 -1.92 18.83
C ALA A 108 1.91 -1.95 19.85
N SER A 109 2.40 -0.79 20.30
CA SER A 109 3.45 -0.70 21.32
C SER A 109 2.96 -1.21 22.69
N SER A 110 1.72 -0.95 23.09
CA SER A 110 1.17 -1.50 24.34
C SER A 110 1.11 -3.02 24.36
N LEU A 111 0.99 -3.66 23.19
CA LEU A 111 1.05 -5.12 23.09
C LEU A 111 2.45 -5.63 23.42
N GLY A 112 3.51 -4.94 22.98
CA GLY A 112 4.89 -5.35 23.25
C GLY A 112 5.27 -5.37 24.73
N GLU A 113 4.61 -4.56 25.55
CA GLU A 113 4.76 -4.55 27.02
C GLU A 113 3.89 -5.62 27.70
N GLY A 114 2.90 -6.16 26.98
CA GLY A 114 1.92 -7.11 27.49
C GLY A 114 2.32 -8.58 27.33
N GLU A 115 1.30 -9.43 27.36
CA GLU A 115 1.49 -10.89 27.25
C GLU A 115 1.86 -11.29 25.81
N PRO A 116 2.93 -12.07 25.59
CA PRO A 116 3.36 -12.44 24.25
C PRO A 116 2.38 -13.38 23.57
N GLY A 117 2.15 -13.18 22.28
CA GLY A 117 1.40 -14.07 21.40
C GLY A 117 1.15 -13.50 19.99
N PRO A 118 0.90 -14.36 18.99
CA PRO A 118 0.61 -13.92 17.63
C PRO A 118 -0.57 -12.94 17.54
N ILE A 119 -0.40 -11.91 16.70
CA ILE A 119 -1.39 -10.88 16.45
C ILE A 119 -2.03 -11.08 15.08
N LEU A 120 -3.37 -11.01 15.01
CA LEU A 120 -4.08 -10.89 13.74
C LEU A 120 -4.47 -9.43 13.52
N ALA A 121 -4.06 -8.88 12.39
CA ALA A 121 -4.35 -7.51 11.97
C ALA A 121 -4.55 -7.45 10.46
N PRO A 122 -5.15 -6.38 9.91
CA PRO A 122 -5.27 -6.21 8.46
C PRO A 122 -3.89 -6.12 7.82
N TRP A 123 -3.71 -6.77 6.67
CA TRP A 123 -2.38 -7.04 6.11
C TRP A 123 -1.52 -5.80 5.85
N TRP A 124 -2.12 -4.64 5.51
CA TRP A 124 -1.37 -3.40 5.26
C TRP A 124 -0.85 -2.75 6.54
N LEU A 125 -1.46 -3.06 7.70
CA LEU A 125 -1.04 -2.58 9.01
C LEU A 125 -0.17 -3.61 9.75
N SER A 126 -0.24 -4.87 9.36
CA SER A 126 0.51 -5.96 9.99
C SER A 126 2.03 -5.74 10.09
N PRO A 127 2.74 -5.24 9.06
CA PRO A 127 4.18 -4.96 9.18
C PRO A 127 4.49 -3.92 10.26
N ALA A 128 3.70 -2.85 10.33
CA ALA A 128 3.88 -1.81 11.34
C ALA A 128 3.54 -2.34 12.74
N THR A 129 2.49 -3.16 12.86
CA THR A 129 2.14 -3.84 14.11
C THR A 129 3.26 -4.76 14.59
N ALA A 130 3.82 -5.59 13.71
CA ALA A 130 4.93 -6.50 14.04
C ALA A 130 6.14 -5.70 14.55
N TYR A 131 6.49 -4.63 13.84
CA TYR A 131 7.63 -3.78 14.17
C TYR A 131 7.47 -3.07 15.53
N TRP A 132 6.30 -2.48 15.81
CA TRP A 132 6.09 -1.71 17.04
C TRP A 132 5.75 -2.56 18.26
N SER A 133 5.14 -3.74 18.07
CA SER A 133 4.84 -4.67 19.16
C SER A 133 6.02 -5.60 19.48
N GLY A 134 6.92 -5.87 18.53
CA GLY A 134 7.93 -6.91 18.65
C GLY A 134 7.35 -8.34 18.65
N GLN A 135 6.07 -8.50 18.31
CA GLN A 135 5.36 -9.78 18.34
C GLN A 135 5.10 -10.33 16.93
N PRO A 136 4.97 -11.66 16.76
CA PRO A 136 4.62 -12.24 15.48
C PRO A 136 3.23 -11.80 15.03
N VAL A 137 3.07 -11.56 13.73
CA VAL A 137 1.79 -11.16 13.12
C VAL A 137 1.41 -12.16 12.02
N VAL A 138 0.12 -12.47 11.91
CA VAL A 138 -0.40 -13.47 10.96
C VAL A 138 -0.13 -13.07 9.51
N ALA A 139 -0.39 -11.81 9.15
CA ALA A 139 -0.17 -11.29 7.82
C ALA A 139 1.12 -10.45 7.76
N GLY A 140 1.66 -10.28 6.55
CA GLY A 140 2.85 -9.48 6.28
C GLY A 140 2.82 -8.95 4.86
N SER A 141 3.81 -8.13 4.48
CA SER A 141 3.93 -7.56 3.14
C SER A 141 4.77 -8.39 2.16
N SER A 142 5.34 -9.51 2.62
CA SER A 142 6.14 -10.42 1.79
C SER A 142 5.26 -11.37 0.97
N HIS A 143 5.77 -11.84 -0.16
CA HIS A 143 5.14 -12.90 -0.96
C HIS A 143 5.00 -14.21 -0.17
N GLU A 144 5.88 -14.46 0.80
CA GLU A 144 5.79 -15.63 1.69
C GLU A 144 4.64 -15.50 2.70
N SER A 145 4.14 -14.29 2.93
CA SER A 145 3.03 -14.02 3.86
C SER A 145 1.66 -14.10 3.20
N LEU A 146 1.56 -14.40 1.89
CA LEU A 146 0.29 -14.50 1.17
C LEU A 146 -0.75 -15.39 1.87
N PRO A 147 -0.41 -16.59 2.40
CA PRO A 147 -1.36 -17.39 3.16
C PRO A 147 -1.91 -16.66 4.39
N GLY A 148 -1.06 -15.91 5.08
CA GLY A 148 -1.42 -15.07 6.23
C GLY A 148 -2.31 -13.88 5.86
N ILE A 149 -2.04 -13.24 4.71
CA ILE A 149 -2.91 -12.18 4.16
C ILE A 149 -4.31 -12.73 3.90
N VAL A 150 -4.42 -13.90 3.27
CA VAL A 150 -5.70 -14.56 3.00
C VAL A 150 -6.39 -14.98 4.29
N ALA A 151 -5.66 -15.53 5.27
CA ALA A 151 -6.21 -15.89 6.58
C ALA A 151 -6.77 -14.68 7.33
N SER A 152 -6.04 -13.56 7.33
CA SER A 152 -6.50 -12.30 7.92
C SER A 152 -7.77 -11.79 7.22
N ALA A 153 -7.80 -11.79 5.88
CA ALA A 153 -8.97 -11.37 5.12
C ALA A 153 -10.20 -12.26 5.37
N ARG A 154 -10.01 -13.59 5.40
CA ARG A 154 -11.09 -14.55 5.73
C ARG A 154 -11.61 -14.36 7.14
N PHE A 155 -10.72 -14.12 8.11
CA PHE A 155 -11.14 -13.84 9.48
C PHE A 155 -12.04 -12.61 9.54
N PHE A 156 -11.62 -11.48 8.97
CA PHE A 156 -12.41 -10.24 9.02
C PHE A 156 -13.75 -10.33 8.26
N LEU A 157 -13.81 -11.07 7.15
CA LEU A 157 -15.05 -11.28 6.40
C LEU A 157 -15.88 -12.47 6.84
N SER A 158 -15.40 -13.27 7.80
CA SER A 158 -16.11 -14.45 8.24
C SER A 158 -17.50 -14.09 8.75
N THR A 159 -18.49 -14.89 8.37
CA THR A 159 -19.86 -14.81 8.89
C THR A 159 -20.14 -15.91 9.92
N SER A 160 -19.22 -16.87 10.07
CA SER A 160 -19.31 -18.03 10.97
C SER A 160 -18.31 -17.92 12.11
N PRO A 161 -18.76 -17.94 13.38
CA PRO A 161 -17.88 -18.04 14.54
C PRO A 161 -16.91 -19.22 14.48
N GLU A 162 -17.34 -20.35 13.90
CA GLU A 162 -16.56 -21.57 13.77
C GLU A 162 -15.38 -21.38 12.82
N GLU A 163 -15.60 -20.76 11.65
CA GLU A 163 -14.53 -20.44 10.71
C GLU A 163 -13.54 -19.43 11.30
N ALA A 164 -14.05 -18.39 11.96
CA ALA A 164 -13.22 -17.38 12.59
C ALA A 164 -12.32 -18.00 13.68
N THR A 165 -12.89 -18.83 14.54
CA THR A 165 -12.14 -19.50 15.62
C THR A 165 -11.15 -20.54 15.10
N GLU A 166 -11.44 -21.23 14.00
CA GLU A 166 -10.48 -22.13 13.36
C GLU A 166 -9.26 -21.38 12.83
N ILE A 167 -9.45 -20.22 12.19
CA ILE A 167 -8.34 -19.38 11.72
C ILE A 167 -7.47 -18.91 12.89
N LEU A 168 -8.11 -18.46 13.98
CA LEU A 168 -7.41 -18.03 15.20
C LEU A 168 -6.61 -19.19 15.81
N ARG A 169 -7.18 -20.39 15.89
CA ARG A 169 -6.50 -21.59 16.41
C ARG A 169 -5.32 -22.00 15.54
N GLN A 170 -5.52 -22.07 14.22
CA GLN A 170 -4.49 -22.47 13.26
C GLN A 170 -3.24 -21.59 13.37
N HIS A 171 -3.42 -20.28 13.58
CA HIS A 171 -2.32 -19.32 13.69
C HIS A 171 -1.95 -18.98 15.14
N ARG A 172 -2.56 -19.67 16.11
CA ARG A 172 -2.35 -19.46 17.55
C ARG A 172 -2.49 -17.98 17.95
N VAL A 173 -3.48 -17.30 17.37
CA VAL A 173 -3.71 -15.88 17.57
C VAL A 173 -4.15 -15.63 19.01
N LYS A 174 -3.48 -14.67 19.65
CA LYS A 174 -3.80 -14.22 21.00
C LYS A 174 -4.45 -12.84 21.01
N TRP A 175 -4.05 -11.99 20.07
CA TRP A 175 -4.48 -10.62 19.98
C TRP A 175 -5.06 -10.33 18.59
N ILE A 176 -6.14 -9.56 18.55
CA ILE A 176 -6.67 -9.02 17.30
C ILE A 176 -6.64 -7.51 17.39
N VAL A 177 -6.04 -6.88 16.39
CA VAL A 177 -6.06 -5.44 16.21
C VAL A 177 -6.82 -5.16 14.93
N SER A 178 -7.97 -4.51 15.04
CA SER A 178 -8.77 -4.07 13.90
C SER A 178 -8.66 -2.57 13.71
N ASP A 179 -8.88 -2.15 12.48
CA ASP A 179 -9.05 -0.77 12.08
C ASP A 179 -10.53 -0.50 11.75
N GLU A 180 -10.85 0.66 11.17
CA GLU A 180 -12.17 1.03 10.69
C GLU A 180 -12.82 -0.09 9.86
N ALA A 181 -14.00 -0.56 10.29
CA ALA A 181 -14.59 -1.78 9.77
C ALA A 181 -14.93 -1.71 8.28
N GLY A 182 -15.44 -0.58 7.80
CA GLY A 182 -15.72 -0.38 6.37
C GLY A 182 -14.46 -0.50 5.50
N ARG A 183 -13.34 0.08 5.94
CA ARG A 183 -12.04 -0.01 5.27
C ARG A 183 -11.51 -1.44 5.31
N VAL A 184 -11.64 -2.11 6.46
CA VAL A 184 -11.23 -3.50 6.65
C VAL A 184 -12.01 -4.45 5.76
N ALA A 185 -13.34 -4.32 5.75
CA ALA A 185 -14.23 -5.15 4.96
C ALA A 185 -13.95 -5.01 3.46
N THR A 186 -13.84 -3.77 2.97
CA THR A 186 -13.61 -3.49 1.54
C THR A 186 -12.28 -4.05 1.07
N ASN A 187 -11.20 -3.87 1.85
CA ASN A 187 -9.90 -4.45 1.51
C ASN A 187 -9.92 -5.98 1.52
N ALA A 188 -10.50 -6.58 2.56
CA ALA A 188 -10.57 -8.04 2.66
C ALA A 188 -11.40 -8.64 1.50
N ALA A 189 -12.48 -7.98 1.10
CA ALA A 189 -13.31 -8.40 -0.02
C ALA A 189 -12.55 -8.34 -1.35
N ALA A 190 -11.76 -7.27 -1.56
CA ALA A 190 -10.90 -7.14 -2.73
C ALA A 190 -9.83 -8.23 -2.80
N ILE A 191 -9.22 -8.60 -1.67
CA ILE A 191 -8.22 -9.69 -1.59
C ILE A 191 -8.85 -11.05 -1.93
N LEU A 192 -10.06 -11.30 -1.43
CA LEU A 192 -10.76 -12.58 -1.66
C LEU A 192 -11.50 -12.64 -2.99
N GLY A 193 -11.63 -11.51 -3.70
CA GLY A 193 -12.40 -11.42 -4.94
C GLY A 193 -13.91 -11.57 -4.73
N THR A 194 -14.42 -11.17 -3.56
CA THR A 194 -15.83 -11.30 -3.18
C THR A 194 -16.45 -9.93 -2.90
N THR A 195 -17.77 -9.89 -2.70
CA THR A 195 -18.44 -8.72 -2.12
C THR A 195 -18.36 -8.76 -0.60
N VAL A 196 -18.54 -7.62 0.07
CA VAL A 196 -18.61 -7.55 1.54
C VAL A 196 -19.93 -8.18 2.02
N PRO A 197 -19.91 -9.24 2.85
CA PRO A 197 -21.11 -9.76 3.49
C PRO A 197 -21.65 -8.75 4.52
N GLY A 198 -22.96 -8.52 4.53
CA GLY A 198 -23.59 -7.54 5.46
C GLY A 198 -23.46 -7.89 6.95
N ASN A 199 -23.13 -9.14 7.27
CA ASN A 199 -22.93 -9.65 8.63
C ASN A 199 -21.48 -10.09 8.90
N ALA A 200 -20.53 -9.60 8.08
CA ALA A 200 -19.10 -9.84 8.24
C ALA A 200 -18.61 -9.52 9.66
N LEU A 201 -17.68 -10.31 10.17
CA LEU A 201 -17.19 -10.20 11.53
C LEU A 201 -16.63 -8.80 11.85
N CYS A 202 -15.86 -8.20 10.95
CA CYS A 202 -15.25 -6.90 11.17
C CYS A 202 -16.28 -5.78 11.40
N LEU A 203 -17.48 -5.86 10.80
CA LEU A 203 -18.54 -4.86 10.98
C LEU A 203 -19.06 -4.85 12.43
N ARG A 204 -18.96 -5.98 13.15
CA ARG A 204 -19.36 -6.07 14.56
C ARG A 204 -18.38 -5.36 15.50
N PHE A 205 -17.16 -5.06 15.02
CA PHE A 205 -16.16 -4.36 15.82
C PHE A 205 -16.44 -2.85 15.95
N GLU A 206 -17.28 -2.27 15.10
CA GLU A 206 -17.66 -0.84 15.19
C GLU A 206 -18.33 -0.53 16.54
N GLY A 207 -19.17 -1.45 17.02
CA GLY A 207 -19.84 -1.38 18.31
C GLY A 207 -18.93 -1.61 19.53
N GLY A 208 -17.63 -1.81 19.32
CA GLY A 208 -16.66 -2.09 20.39
C GLY A 208 -16.96 -3.42 21.10
N GLY A 209 -17.07 -3.38 22.43
CA GLY A 209 -17.29 -4.58 23.25
C GLY A 209 -18.71 -5.15 23.21
N ALA A 210 -19.73 -4.35 22.86
CA ALA A 210 -21.13 -4.77 23.00
C ALA A 210 -21.57 -5.84 21.98
N GLN A 211 -20.89 -5.92 20.83
CA GLN A 211 -21.22 -6.85 19.74
C GLN A 211 -20.08 -7.85 19.47
N ALA A 212 -19.09 -7.90 20.36
CA ALA A 212 -17.97 -8.81 20.24
C ALA A 212 -18.46 -10.26 20.38
N PRO A 213 -18.06 -11.18 19.49
CA PRO A 213 -18.34 -12.60 19.67
C PRO A 213 -17.75 -13.12 20.99
N ALA A 214 -18.36 -14.17 21.57
CA ALA A 214 -17.96 -14.72 22.86
C ALA A 214 -16.49 -15.19 22.96
N PHE A 215 -15.86 -15.54 21.83
CA PHE A 215 -14.45 -15.92 21.78
C PHE A 215 -13.49 -14.72 21.81
N LEU A 216 -13.99 -13.49 21.82
CA LEU A 216 -13.22 -12.25 21.87
C LEU A 216 -13.57 -11.45 23.13
N SER A 217 -12.56 -11.08 23.90
CA SER A 217 -12.68 -10.11 24.99
C SER A 217 -12.20 -8.74 24.52
N PHE A 218 -13.08 -7.75 24.57
CA PHE A 218 -12.73 -6.37 24.25
C PHE A 218 -11.78 -5.79 25.30
N ILE A 219 -10.66 -5.21 24.86
CA ILE A 219 -9.66 -4.60 25.73
C ILE A 219 -9.77 -3.08 25.68
N GLY A 220 -9.91 -2.51 24.49
CA GLY A 220 -9.97 -1.07 24.32
C GLY A 220 -10.12 -0.62 22.88
N LYS A 221 -10.39 0.66 22.71
CA LYS A 221 -10.49 1.34 21.41
C LYS A 221 -9.78 2.68 21.49
N GLN A 222 -8.96 2.99 20.48
CA GLN A 222 -8.27 4.26 20.34
C GLN A 222 -8.48 4.78 18.92
N GLY A 223 -9.39 5.75 18.76
CA GLY A 223 -9.86 6.20 17.44
C GLY A 223 -10.51 5.08 16.65
N SER A 224 -10.02 4.79 15.43
CA SER A 224 -10.50 3.67 14.60
C SER A 224 -9.91 2.32 15.02
N CYS A 225 -8.85 2.31 15.83
CA CYS A 225 -8.15 1.09 16.24
C CYS A 225 -8.90 0.41 17.39
N VAL A 226 -9.21 -0.88 17.23
CA VAL A 226 -9.92 -1.70 18.21
C VAL A 226 -9.07 -2.91 18.58
N LEU A 227 -8.87 -3.12 19.88
CA LEU A 227 -8.06 -4.20 20.42
C LEU A 227 -8.94 -5.24 21.12
N TYR A 228 -8.78 -6.50 20.73
CA TYR A 228 -9.39 -7.66 21.35
C TYR A 228 -8.33 -8.68 21.78
N ARG A 229 -8.62 -9.36 22.89
CA ARG A 229 -7.94 -10.58 23.32
C ARG A 229 -8.77 -11.79 22.89
N VAL A 230 -8.12 -12.80 22.34
CA VAL A 230 -8.75 -14.10 22.07
C VAL A 230 -8.89 -14.84 23.40
N ALA A 231 -10.11 -15.27 23.75
CA ALA A 231 -10.34 -16.11 24.92
C ALA A 231 -9.64 -17.47 24.73
N ASP A 232 -9.27 -18.15 25.82
CA ASP A 232 -8.64 -19.47 25.73
C ASP A 232 -9.57 -20.44 24.99
N LEU A 233 -9.27 -20.67 23.71
CA LEU A 233 -10.05 -21.57 22.87
C LEU A 233 -9.75 -22.99 23.35
N PRO A 234 -10.77 -23.82 23.70
CA PRO A 234 -10.53 -25.19 24.11
C PRO A 234 -9.73 -25.92 23.01
N GLY A 235 -8.62 -26.52 23.41
CA GLY A 235 -7.88 -27.46 22.58
C GLY A 235 -8.78 -28.65 22.27
N LYS A 236 -8.77 -29.09 21.01
CA LYS A 236 -9.32 -30.41 20.68
C LYS A 236 -8.46 -31.50 21.32
#